data_AF-A0A1W9WVM3-F1
#
_entry.id   AF-A0A1W9WVM3-F1
#
_cell.length_a   1.000
_cell.length_b   1.000
_cell.length_c   1.000
_cell.angle_alpha   90.00
_cell.angle_beta   90.00
_cell.angle_gamma   90.00
#
_symmetry.space_group_name_H-M   'P 1'
#
loop_
_entity.id
_entity.type
_entity.pdbx_description
1 polymer ?
#
loop_
_entity_poly.entity_id
_entity_poly.type
_entity_poly.pdbx_seq_one_letter_code
_entity_poly.pdbx_strand_id
1 'polypeptide(L)'
;MPTGACGINCDVCKLRLLEICSTCGSGKSPDAHKKLDAQKRIFGGTCIILECACMNHLEYCMRDCDAFPCDNFSLGPYPFSQGFLDMQKRRRKQRPPALSHNTTPVSVPPEYWEILQEKDIPALCNLALAEPHPPGGLRFRFLQEDILLDIGASCLKRLKKGKWEKSDDPLLELVTLVYLTHVKSFHPLGRDIVGTRDLREAHFFQGPHELKTRPLLERYGNDLDGFRKAAEHLGGKAIDMADAAYLLFPFPRVPLYYLFWEGNEEFRPRMSVLFDRSIEESFAADAIWGLVSRVSTALLTGPDETLSISA
;
A
#
# COMPACT_ATOMS: atom_id res chain seq x y z
N MET A 1 -8.11 -20.48 -9.50
CA MET A 1 -8.05 -20.51 -8.03
C MET A 1 -6.67 -20.03 -7.60
N PRO A 2 -6.56 -19.28 -6.48
CA PRO A 2 -5.30 -18.69 -6.03
C PRO A 2 -4.33 -19.70 -5.40
N THR A 3 -4.74 -20.97 -5.30
CA THR A 3 -3.89 -22.07 -4.82
C THR A 3 -2.83 -22.43 -5.84
N GLY A 4 -1.57 -22.41 -5.40
CA GLY A 4 -0.43 -22.87 -6.17
C GLY A 4 -0.47 -24.38 -6.42
N ALA A 5 0.22 -24.87 -7.45
CA ALA A 5 0.41 -26.31 -7.67
C ALA A 5 0.97 -27.07 -6.44
N CYS A 6 1.77 -26.38 -5.61
CA CYS A 6 2.30 -26.88 -4.34
C CYS A 6 1.27 -26.97 -3.20
N GLY A 7 0.02 -26.51 -3.43
CA GLY A 7 -1.06 -26.46 -2.46
C GLY A 7 -1.04 -25.26 -1.51
N ILE A 8 -0.07 -24.35 -1.61
CA ILE A 8 -0.14 -23.07 -0.89
C ILE A 8 -1.26 -22.23 -1.50
N ASN A 9 -2.23 -21.81 -0.68
CA ASN A 9 -3.17 -20.78 -1.09
C ASN A 9 -2.46 -19.41 -1.11
N CYS A 10 -2.27 -18.82 -2.29
CA CYS A 10 -1.62 -17.51 -2.39
C CYS A 10 -2.45 -16.40 -1.74
N ASP A 11 -3.75 -16.63 -1.50
CA ASP A 11 -4.59 -15.64 -0.83
C ASP A 11 -4.22 -15.40 0.62
N VAL A 12 -3.61 -16.36 1.30
CA VAL A 12 -3.15 -16.16 2.68
C VAL A 12 -1.77 -15.49 2.77
N CYS A 13 -1.15 -15.16 1.63
CA CYS A 13 0.20 -14.60 1.59
C CYS A 13 0.19 -13.05 1.63
N LYS A 14 0.91 -12.46 2.60
CA LYS A 14 1.09 -11.00 2.71
C LYS A 14 1.71 -10.38 1.46
N LEU A 15 2.55 -11.10 0.71
CA LEU A 15 3.11 -10.57 -0.55
C LEU A 15 2.06 -10.41 -1.65
N ARG A 16 1.03 -11.26 -1.66
CA ARG A 16 -0.11 -11.16 -2.60
C ARG A 16 -1.02 -10.02 -2.18
N LEU A 17 -1.33 -9.95 -0.88
CA LEU A 17 -2.10 -8.86 -0.28
C LEU A 17 -1.51 -7.48 -0.59
N LEU A 18 -0.18 -7.37 -0.56
CA LEU A 18 0.57 -6.16 -0.86
C LEU A 18 0.89 -5.97 -2.36
N GLU A 19 0.31 -6.79 -3.25
CA GLU A 19 0.55 -6.75 -4.71
C GLU A 19 2.03 -6.90 -5.14
N ILE A 20 2.93 -7.23 -4.22
CA ILE A 20 4.35 -7.55 -4.49
C ILE A 20 4.44 -8.85 -5.30
N CYS A 21 3.48 -9.76 -5.15
CA CYS A 21 3.50 -11.07 -5.78
C CYS A 21 2.13 -11.43 -6.37
N SER A 22 2.10 -11.91 -7.61
CA SER A 22 0.92 -12.58 -8.18
C SER A 22 0.75 -14.00 -7.66
N THR A 23 -0.46 -14.56 -7.81
CA THR A 23 -0.71 -15.99 -7.57
C THR A 23 0.15 -16.86 -8.48
N CYS A 24 0.53 -18.04 -7.99
CA CYS A 24 1.15 -19.07 -8.80
C CYS A 24 0.13 -19.90 -9.58
N GLY A 25 -1.14 -19.93 -9.16
CA GLY A 25 -2.19 -20.76 -9.75
C GLY A 25 -1.88 -22.26 -9.77
N SER A 26 -2.80 -23.04 -10.31
CA SER A 26 -2.56 -24.47 -10.55
C SER A 26 -1.58 -24.69 -11.71
N GLY A 27 -0.93 -25.85 -11.77
CA GLY A 27 0.02 -26.16 -12.86
C GLY A 27 -0.62 -26.14 -14.26
N LYS A 28 -1.94 -26.28 -14.37
CA LYS A 28 -2.68 -26.13 -15.64
C LYS A 28 -3.11 -24.70 -15.96
N SER A 29 -2.95 -23.77 -15.03
CA SER A 29 -3.51 -22.43 -15.16
C SER A 29 -2.65 -21.51 -16.05
N PRO A 30 -3.28 -20.52 -16.73
CA PRO A 30 -2.54 -19.44 -17.39
C PRO A 30 -1.68 -18.64 -16.41
N ASP A 31 -2.11 -18.52 -15.15
CA ASP A 31 -1.37 -17.80 -14.10
C ASP A 31 -0.04 -18.48 -13.78
N ALA A 32 0.01 -19.81 -13.78
CA ALA A 32 1.25 -20.56 -13.59
C ALA A 32 2.28 -20.26 -14.69
N HIS A 33 1.85 -20.23 -15.95
CA HIS A 33 2.72 -19.89 -17.09
C HIS A 33 3.24 -18.46 -16.96
N LYS A 34 2.35 -17.49 -16.71
CA LYS A 34 2.73 -16.09 -16.45
C LYS A 34 3.72 -15.98 -15.28
N LYS A 35 3.53 -16.80 -14.23
CA LYS A 35 4.39 -16.81 -13.05
C LYS A 35 5.79 -17.33 -13.38
N LEU A 36 5.88 -18.44 -14.11
CA LEU A 36 7.15 -19.03 -14.53
C LEU A 36 7.92 -18.06 -15.45
N ASP A 37 7.24 -17.43 -16.40
CA ASP A 37 7.84 -16.42 -17.29
C ASP A 37 8.39 -15.22 -16.50
N ALA A 38 7.62 -14.73 -15.53
CA ALA A 38 8.06 -13.65 -14.65
C ALA A 38 9.25 -14.05 -13.78
N GLN A 39 9.24 -15.27 -13.20
CA GLN A 39 10.35 -15.78 -12.40
C GLN A 39 11.63 -15.91 -13.23
N LYS A 40 11.53 -16.49 -14.43
CA LYS A 40 12.66 -16.64 -15.35
C LYS A 40 13.24 -15.29 -15.76
N ARG A 41 12.40 -14.30 -16.05
CA ARG A 41 12.83 -12.94 -16.41
C ARG A 41 13.51 -12.20 -15.26
N ILE A 42 12.98 -12.32 -14.04
CA ILE A 42 13.43 -11.53 -12.89
C ILE A 42 14.61 -12.18 -12.16
N PHE A 43 14.64 -13.51 -12.07
CA PHE A 43 15.60 -14.25 -11.24
C PHE A 43 16.50 -15.22 -12.02
N GLY A 44 16.29 -15.38 -13.34
CA GLY A 44 17.05 -16.35 -14.15
C GLY A 44 16.67 -17.82 -13.91
N GLY A 45 15.64 -18.09 -13.11
CA GLY A 45 15.17 -19.44 -12.78
C GLY A 45 13.71 -19.46 -12.34
N THR A 46 13.16 -20.66 -12.15
CA THR A 46 11.74 -20.93 -11.87
C THR A 46 11.55 -21.70 -10.57
N CYS A 47 10.31 -21.76 -10.07
CA CYS A 47 9.96 -22.68 -9.00
C CYS A 47 9.85 -24.11 -9.55
N ILE A 48 10.73 -25.01 -9.10
CA ILE A 48 10.79 -26.41 -9.56
C ILE A 48 9.46 -27.15 -9.44
N ILE A 49 8.68 -26.90 -8.38
CA ILE A 49 7.38 -27.54 -8.16
C ILE A 49 6.38 -27.07 -9.22
N LEU A 50 6.31 -25.75 -9.44
CA LEU A 50 5.37 -25.18 -10.40
C LEU A 50 5.74 -25.57 -11.84
N GLU A 51 7.02 -25.53 -12.18
CA GLU A 51 7.53 -25.95 -13.47
C GLU A 51 7.24 -27.43 -13.75
N CYS A 52 7.54 -28.31 -12.79
CA CYS A 52 7.24 -29.75 -12.89
C CYS A 52 5.74 -30.01 -13.05
N ALA A 53 4.88 -29.32 -12.29
CA ALA A 53 3.43 -29.45 -12.40
C ALA A 53 2.92 -28.99 -13.78
N CYS A 54 3.43 -27.87 -14.31
CA CYS A 54 3.09 -27.41 -15.66
C CYS A 54 3.52 -28.43 -16.73
N MET A 55 4.75 -28.92 -16.66
CA MET A 55 5.30 -29.89 -17.62
C MET A 55 4.55 -31.22 -17.64
N ASN A 56 4.11 -31.69 -16.47
CA ASN A 56 3.36 -32.94 -16.34
C ASN A 56 1.85 -32.73 -16.46
N HIS A 57 1.40 -31.52 -16.79
CA HIS A 57 -0.02 -31.17 -16.86
C HIS A 57 -0.80 -31.60 -15.62
N LEU A 58 -0.28 -31.27 -14.43
CA LEU A 58 -0.90 -31.53 -13.13
C LEU A 58 -1.53 -30.24 -12.59
N GLU A 59 -2.72 -30.32 -11.99
CA GLU A 59 -3.34 -29.14 -11.42
C GLU A 59 -2.74 -28.84 -10.03
N TYR A 60 -2.75 -29.82 -9.12
CA TYR A 60 -2.13 -29.73 -7.79
C TYR A 60 -1.36 -31.00 -7.46
N CYS A 61 -0.09 -30.87 -7.06
CA CYS A 61 0.78 -32.01 -6.79
C CYS A 61 0.22 -32.95 -5.72
N MET A 62 -0.32 -32.41 -4.62
CA MET A 62 -0.83 -33.22 -3.51
C MET A 62 -2.05 -34.08 -3.86
N ARG A 63 -2.82 -33.68 -4.88
CA ARG A 63 -4.06 -34.36 -5.28
C ARG A 63 -3.86 -35.22 -6.52
N ASP A 64 -3.08 -34.74 -7.48
CA ASP A 64 -3.04 -35.28 -8.84
C ASP A 64 -1.75 -36.04 -9.17
N CYS A 65 -0.70 -35.93 -8.35
CA CYS A 65 0.59 -36.56 -8.64
C CYS A 65 0.73 -37.89 -7.91
N ASP A 66 0.78 -38.99 -8.65
CA ASP A 66 0.97 -40.34 -8.06
C ASP A 66 2.32 -40.51 -7.35
N ALA A 67 3.32 -39.69 -7.72
CA ALA A 67 4.63 -39.68 -7.09
C ALA A 67 4.68 -38.82 -5.82
N PHE A 68 3.62 -38.10 -5.46
CA PHE A 68 3.61 -37.28 -4.25
C PHE A 68 3.48 -38.16 -2.99
N PRO A 69 4.27 -37.92 -1.93
CA PRO A 69 5.34 -36.92 -1.78
C PRO A 69 6.63 -37.30 -2.51
N CYS A 70 7.25 -36.34 -3.23
CA CYS A 70 8.45 -36.55 -4.04
C CYS A 70 9.62 -35.62 -3.68
N ASP A 71 10.78 -35.84 -4.30
CA ASP A 71 12.01 -35.08 -4.05
C ASP A 71 11.88 -33.57 -4.24
N ASN A 72 11.00 -33.09 -5.12
CA ASN A 72 10.74 -31.65 -5.27
C ASN A 72 10.20 -31.00 -3.98
N PHE A 73 9.53 -31.78 -3.12
CA PHE A 73 9.06 -31.33 -1.81
C PHE A 73 10.05 -31.65 -0.69
N SER A 74 10.76 -32.77 -0.77
CA SER A 74 11.72 -33.22 0.25
C SER A 74 13.03 -32.43 0.25
N LEU A 75 13.56 -32.09 -0.93
CA LEU A 75 14.85 -31.42 -1.09
C LEU A 75 14.73 -29.88 -1.12
N GLY A 76 13.52 -29.34 -1.20
CA GLY A 76 13.26 -27.90 -1.28
C GLY A 76 13.62 -27.29 -2.64
N PRO A 77 13.57 -25.95 -2.81
CA PRO A 77 13.50 -24.94 -1.75
C PRO A 77 12.06 -24.43 -1.43
N TYR A 78 11.01 -25.03 -1.97
CA TYR A 78 9.62 -24.66 -1.68
C TYR A 78 8.86 -25.92 -1.23
N PRO A 79 7.70 -25.84 -0.56
CA PRO A 79 6.96 -24.65 -0.13
C PRO A 79 7.40 -24.02 1.20
N PHE A 80 8.07 -24.76 2.10
CA PHE A 80 8.39 -24.28 3.47
C PHE A 80 9.88 -24.45 3.88
N SER A 81 10.80 -24.50 2.92
CA SER A 81 12.24 -24.60 3.23
C SER A 81 12.82 -23.26 3.73
N GLN A 82 14.09 -23.27 4.16
CA GLN A 82 14.84 -22.06 4.47
C GLN A 82 14.84 -21.04 3.31
N GLY A 83 14.94 -21.51 2.06
CA GLY A 83 14.89 -20.64 0.87
C GLY A 83 13.56 -19.90 0.72
N PHE A 84 12.43 -20.54 1.07
CA PHE A 84 11.12 -19.88 1.12
C PHE A 84 11.07 -18.81 2.22
N LEU A 85 11.57 -19.13 3.42
CA LEU A 85 11.61 -18.18 4.54
C LEU A 85 12.47 -16.96 4.23
N ASP A 86 13.63 -17.15 3.60
CA ASP A 86 14.54 -16.05 3.23
C ASP A 86 13.95 -15.19 2.11
N MET A 87 13.24 -15.81 1.16
CA MET A 87 12.45 -15.09 0.16
C MET A 87 11.38 -14.22 0.85
N GLN A 88 10.61 -14.76 1.80
CA GLN A 88 9.60 -14.01 2.54
C GLN A 88 10.22 -12.85 3.33
N LYS A 89 11.33 -13.08 4.06
CA LYS A 89 12.05 -12.04 4.81
C LYS A 89 12.52 -10.89 3.90
N ARG A 90 13.08 -11.21 2.73
CA ARG A 90 13.56 -10.22 1.77
C ARG A 90 12.40 -9.45 1.15
N ARG A 91 11.38 -10.14 0.66
CA ARG A 91 10.29 -9.55 -0.12
C ARG A 91 9.29 -8.78 0.72
N ARG A 92 9.07 -9.15 1.99
CA ARG A 92 8.21 -8.37 2.91
C ARG A 92 8.79 -7.00 3.26
N LYS A 93 10.09 -6.78 3.04
CA LYS A 93 10.73 -5.47 3.14
C LYS A 93 10.62 -4.63 1.86
N GLN A 94 10.15 -5.22 0.76
CA GLN A 94 9.90 -4.49 -0.48
C GLN A 94 8.62 -3.68 -0.32
N ARG A 95 8.59 -2.51 -0.96
CA ARG A 95 7.36 -1.74 -1.08
C ARG A 95 6.48 -2.33 -2.17
N PRO A 96 5.14 -2.25 -2.03
CA PRO A 96 4.23 -2.49 -3.13
C PRO A 96 4.61 -1.62 -4.34
N PRO A 97 4.39 -2.11 -5.56
CA PRO A 97 4.58 -1.28 -6.74
C PRO A 97 3.64 -0.07 -6.66
N ALA A 98 4.18 1.13 -6.90
CA ALA A 98 3.38 2.34 -6.99
C ALA A 98 2.63 2.33 -8.33
N LEU A 99 1.40 1.81 -8.31
CA LEU A 99 0.54 1.69 -9.49
C LEU A 99 -0.63 2.68 -9.41
N SER A 100 -0.98 3.24 -10.56
CA SER A 100 -2.19 4.04 -10.73
C SER A 100 -3.45 3.15 -10.76
N HIS A 101 -4.62 3.76 -10.88
CA HIS A 101 -5.90 3.07 -10.98
C HIS A 101 -5.97 2.06 -12.14
N ASN A 102 -5.23 2.30 -13.22
CA ASN A 102 -5.19 1.43 -14.41
C ASN A 102 -4.00 0.46 -14.41
N THR A 103 -3.36 0.24 -13.25
CA THR A 103 -2.21 -0.67 -13.08
C THR A 103 -0.94 -0.26 -13.82
N THR A 104 -0.84 0.98 -14.29
CA THR A 104 0.42 1.53 -14.81
C THR A 104 1.30 2.07 -13.69
N PRO A 105 2.64 2.01 -13.81
CA PRO A 105 3.54 2.65 -12.86
C PRO A 105 3.23 4.14 -12.70
N VAL A 106 3.17 4.61 -11.46
CA VAL A 106 3.03 6.04 -11.14
C VAL A 106 4.27 6.77 -11.61
N SER A 107 4.07 7.77 -12.46
CA SER A 107 5.09 8.75 -12.85
C SER A 107 4.84 10.04 -12.08
N VAL A 108 5.91 10.69 -11.64
CA VAL A 108 5.85 12.00 -10.99
C VAL A 108 6.13 13.06 -12.06
N PRO A 109 5.15 13.90 -12.44
CA PRO A 109 5.37 14.93 -13.45
C PRO A 109 6.40 15.98 -12.96
N PRO A 110 7.42 16.32 -13.76
CA PRO A 110 8.47 17.25 -13.36
C PRO A 110 7.94 18.68 -13.10
N GLU A 111 6.81 19.05 -13.69
CA GLU A 111 6.20 20.38 -13.58
C GLU A 111 5.85 20.71 -12.12
N TYR A 112 5.51 19.71 -11.30
CA TYR A 112 5.27 19.95 -9.88
C TYR A 112 6.55 20.38 -9.14
N TRP A 113 7.70 19.85 -9.51
CA TRP A 113 8.98 20.27 -8.92
C TRP A 113 9.34 21.69 -9.36
N GLU A 114 9.12 22.03 -10.63
CA GLU A 114 9.32 23.37 -11.17
C GLU A 114 8.45 24.40 -10.42
N ILE A 115 7.16 24.09 -10.21
CA ILE A 115 6.26 24.96 -9.45
C ILE A 115 6.75 25.15 -8.00
N LEU A 116 7.23 24.10 -7.34
CA LEU A 116 7.73 24.21 -5.96
C LEU A 116 9.03 25.02 -5.84
N GLN A 117 9.87 25.05 -6.88
CA GLN A 117 11.08 25.89 -6.90
C GLN A 117 10.75 27.39 -6.87
N GLU A 118 9.58 27.78 -7.37
CA GLU A 118 9.12 29.17 -7.41
C GLU A 118 8.36 29.61 -6.14
N LYS A 119 8.09 28.68 -5.21
CA LYS A 119 7.33 28.96 -3.98
C LYS A 119 8.19 29.64 -2.91
N ASP A 120 7.57 30.53 -2.14
CA ASP A 120 8.12 31.01 -0.87
C ASP A 120 8.09 29.89 0.18
N ILE A 121 9.26 29.32 0.49
CA ILE A 121 9.41 28.17 1.40
C ILE A 121 8.91 28.48 2.82
N PRO A 122 9.30 29.59 3.48
CA PRO A 122 8.69 30.00 4.75
C PRO A 122 7.15 30.03 4.74
N ALA A 123 6.54 30.65 3.72
CA ALA A 123 5.09 30.71 3.61
C ALA A 123 4.46 29.32 3.42
N LEU A 124 5.07 28.50 2.56
CA LEU A 124 4.66 27.11 2.32
C LEU A 124 4.76 26.27 3.59
N CYS A 125 5.84 26.42 4.37
CA CYS A 125 6.01 25.72 5.65
C CYS A 125 4.89 26.05 6.64
N ASN A 126 4.54 27.33 6.79
CA ASN A 126 3.41 27.75 7.62
C ASN A 126 2.08 27.17 7.14
N LEU A 127 1.86 27.15 5.82
CA LEU A 127 0.68 26.57 5.20
C LEU A 127 0.68 25.04 5.23
N ALA A 128 1.80 24.34 5.31
CA ALA A 128 1.82 22.88 5.33
C ALA A 128 1.92 22.31 6.75
N LEU A 129 2.13 23.17 7.77
CA LEU A 129 2.63 22.78 9.09
C LEU A 129 3.92 21.96 8.97
N ALA A 130 4.81 22.43 8.10
CA ALA A 130 6.13 21.90 7.85
C ALA A 130 7.20 22.83 8.42
N GLU A 131 8.43 22.34 8.48
CA GLU A 131 9.58 23.08 8.97
C GLU A 131 10.61 23.27 7.85
N PRO A 132 11.22 24.45 7.71
CA PRO A 132 12.29 24.65 6.73
C PRO A 132 13.50 23.77 7.07
N HIS A 133 14.12 23.20 6.03
CA HIS A 133 15.33 22.39 6.15
C HIS A 133 16.42 22.91 5.20
N PRO A 134 17.38 23.70 5.69
CA PRO A 134 18.49 24.19 4.87
C PRO A 134 19.33 23.05 4.24
N PRO A 135 19.95 23.26 3.06
CA PRO A 135 20.02 24.51 2.32
C PRO A 135 18.86 24.76 1.31
N GLY A 136 17.87 23.88 1.17
CA GLY A 136 16.86 24.03 0.11
C GLY A 136 15.71 23.03 0.13
N GLY A 137 15.21 22.68 1.32
CA GLY A 137 14.12 21.73 1.48
C GLY A 137 13.18 22.08 2.63
N LEU A 138 12.22 21.20 2.88
CA LEU A 138 11.32 21.28 4.02
C LEU A 138 11.07 19.90 4.60
N ARG A 139 10.91 19.82 5.92
CA ARG A 139 10.53 18.63 6.65
C ARG A 139 9.05 18.71 6.98
N PHE A 140 8.29 17.70 6.60
CA PHE A 140 6.87 17.59 6.95
C PHE A 140 6.60 16.20 7.52
N ARG A 141 5.47 16.06 8.20
CA ARG A 141 5.02 14.78 8.73
C ARG A 141 4.01 14.14 7.79
N PHE A 142 4.27 12.90 7.37
CA PHE A 142 3.29 12.05 6.71
C PHE A 142 2.87 10.93 7.66
N LEU A 143 1.61 10.92 8.09
CA LEU A 143 1.13 10.06 9.19
C LEU A 143 1.99 10.28 10.46
N GLN A 144 2.80 9.31 10.86
CA GLN A 144 3.73 9.38 12.01
C GLN A 144 5.20 9.45 11.61
N GLU A 145 5.50 9.67 10.34
CA GLU A 145 6.87 9.68 9.83
C GLU A 145 7.28 11.07 9.35
N ASP A 146 8.49 11.49 9.73
CA ASP A 146 9.10 12.70 9.22
C ASP A 146 9.72 12.43 7.84
N ILE A 147 9.28 13.21 6.85
CA ILE A 147 9.75 13.15 5.48
C ILE A 147 10.45 14.47 5.14
N LEU A 148 11.62 14.37 4.52
CA LEU A 148 12.33 15.52 3.98
C LEU A 148 12.04 15.63 2.49
N LEU A 149 11.46 16.75 2.07
CA LEU A 149 11.40 17.16 0.68
C LEU A 149 12.69 17.92 0.34
N ASP A 150 13.49 17.39 -0.57
CA ASP A 150 14.66 18.06 -1.11
C ASP A 150 14.31 18.62 -2.50
N ILE A 151 14.10 19.93 -2.58
CA ILE A 151 13.65 20.61 -3.80
C ILE A 151 14.80 20.71 -4.81
N GLY A 152 16.04 20.89 -4.34
CA GLY A 152 17.21 20.95 -5.21
C GLY A 152 17.56 19.61 -5.85
N ALA A 153 17.32 18.51 -5.15
CA ALA A 153 17.55 17.15 -5.64
C ALA A 153 16.29 16.48 -6.24
N SER A 154 15.16 17.20 -6.30
CA SER A 154 13.85 16.71 -6.75
C SER A 154 13.52 15.31 -6.23
N CYS A 155 13.59 15.11 -4.90
CA CYS A 155 13.26 13.84 -4.29
C CYS A 155 12.76 13.95 -2.85
N LEU A 156 12.03 12.92 -2.43
CA LEU A 156 11.78 12.68 -1.01
C LEU A 156 12.92 11.91 -0.36
N LYS A 157 13.18 12.22 0.91
CA LYS A 157 14.15 11.54 1.77
C LYS A 157 13.50 11.09 3.08
N ARG A 158 13.96 9.96 3.61
CA ARG A 158 13.52 9.38 4.89
C ARG A 158 14.70 9.22 5.83
N LEU A 159 14.47 9.41 7.12
CA LEU A 159 15.51 9.27 8.13
C LEU A 159 15.71 7.78 8.46
N LYS A 160 16.90 7.26 8.17
CA LYS A 160 17.31 5.89 8.51
C LYS A 160 18.64 5.94 9.23
N LYS A 161 18.71 5.35 10.44
CA LYS A 161 19.94 5.31 11.26
C LYS A 161 20.61 6.70 11.39
N GLY A 162 19.80 7.74 11.56
CA GLY A 162 20.27 9.13 11.70
C GLY A 162 20.71 9.82 10.40
N LYS A 163 20.54 9.20 9.23
CA LYS A 163 20.87 9.79 7.93
C LYS A 163 19.65 9.89 7.02
N TRP A 164 19.55 10.98 6.28
CA TRP A 164 18.53 11.17 5.25
C TRP A 164 18.92 10.40 3.98
N GLU A 165 18.14 9.38 3.64
CA GLU A 165 18.32 8.59 2.42
C GLU A 165 17.17 8.84 1.45
N LYS A 166 17.46 8.85 0.14
CA LYS A 166 16.44 8.97 -0.91
C LYS A 166 15.37 7.88 -0.72
N SER A 167 14.11 8.29 -0.76
CA SER A 167 12.96 7.41 -0.69
C SER A 167 12.57 6.95 -2.08
N ASP A 168 12.34 5.66 -2.24
CA ASP A 168 11.69 5.07 -3.41
C ASP A 168 10.20 4.91 -3.10
N ASP A 169 9.43 5.99 -3.24
CA ASP A 169 7.98 6.04 -3.01
C ASP A 169 7.30 7.02 -3.98
N PRO A 170 7.22 6.68 -5.29
CA PRO A 170 6.70 7.60 -6.31
C PRO A 170 5.27 8.08 -6.01
N LEU A 171 4.45 7.23 -5.39
CA LEU A 171 3.08 7.60 -5.03
C LEU A 171 3.06 8.63 -3.89
N LEU A 172 3.86 8.44 -2.83
CA LEU A 172 4.01 9.45 -1.79
C LEU A 172 4.58 10.75 -2.35
N GLU A 173 5.57 10.66 -3.24
CA GLU A 173 6.17 11.81 -3.90
C GLU A 173 5.11 12.61 -4.67
N LEU A 174 4.36 11.95 -5.56
CA LEU A 174 3.28 12.58 -6.31
C LEU A 174 2.27 13.28 -5.40
N VAL A 175 1.69 12.59 -4.40
CA VAL A 175 0.66 13.20 -3.54
C VAL A 175 1.23 14.32 -2.66
N THR A 176 2.51 14.24 -2.28
CA THR A 176 3.19 15.32 -1.54
C THR A 176 3.33 16.56 -2.40
N LEU A 177 3.80 16.39 -3.63
CA LEU A 177 4.01 17.51 -4.54
C LEU A 177 2.69 18.19 -4.92
N VAL A 178 1.65 17.40 -5.21
CA VAL A 178 0.29 17.91 -5.46
C VAL A 178 -0.20 18.73 -4.27
N TYR A 179 -0.08 18.19 -3.05
CA TYR A 179 -0.49 18.88 -1.82
C TYR A 179 0.22 20.23 -1.64
N LEU A 180 1.55 20.22 -1.69
CA LEU A 180 2.37 21.41 -1.44
C LEU A 180 2.24 22.46 -2.55
N THR A 181 1.93 22.02 -3.77
CA THR A 181 1.68 22.92 -4.90
C THR A 181 0.36 23.69 -4.73
N HIS A 182 -0.68 23.01 -4.23
CA HIS A 182 -2.03 23.55 -4.18
C HIS A 182 -2.45 24.13 -2.83
N VAL A 183 -1.75 23.82 -1.73
CA VAL A 183 -2.10 24.37 -0.42
C VAL A 183 -1.97 25.91 -0.43
N LYS A 184 -3.10 26.60 -0.20
CA LYS A 184 -3.19 28.06 -0.25
C LYS A 184 -3.71 28.70 1.03
N SER A 185 -4.48 27.97 1.84
CA SER A 185 -5.12 28.53 3.03
C SER A 185 -5.39 27.47 4.12
N PHE A 186 -5.91 27.93 5.26
CA PHE A 186 -6.41 27.09 6.33
C PHE A 186 -7.92 26.89 6.17
N HIS A 187 -8.37 25.65 6.16
CA HIS A 187 -9.78 25.30 6.15
C HIS A 187 -10.18 24.73 7.52
N PRO A 188 -11.34 25.12 8.09
CA PRO A 188 -11.86 24.48 9.28
C PRO A 188 -12.14 22.99 9.03
N LEU A 189 -11.56 22.11 9.85
CA LEU A 189 -11.74 20.67 9.74
C LEU A 189 -12.89 20.16 10.62
N GLY A 190 -13.48 19.04 10.22
CA GLY A 190 -14.51 18.30 10.97
C GLY A 190 -15.91 18.89 10.85
N ARG A 191 -16.14 19.83 9.92
CA ARG A 191 -17.46 20.46 9.73
C ARG A 191 -18.32 19.74 8.68
N ASP A 192 -17.71 19.30 7.58
CA ASP A 192 -18.42 18.73 6.44
C ASP A 192 -17.69 17.47 5.99
N ILE A 193 -18.13 16.34 6.56
CA ILE A 193 -17.55 15.01 6.33
C ILE A 193 -18.34 14.33 5.22
N VAL A 194 -17.66 13.98 4.14
CA VAL A 194 -18.26 13.55 2.87
C VAL A 194 -17.72 12.21 2.40
N GLY A 195 -18.57 11.42 1.75
CA GLY A 195 -18.15 10.23 1.01
C GLY A 195 -17.72 10.58 -0.41
N THR A 196 -17.21 9.59 -1.15
CA THR A 196 -16.79 9.78 -2.56
C THR A 196 -17.91 10.29 -3.47
N ARG A 197 -19.18 9.98 -3.16
CA ARG A 197 -20.35 10.38 -3.94
C ARG A 197 -20.69 11.87 -3.82
N ASP A 198 -20.22 12.53 -2.76
CA ASP A 198 -20.54 13.92 -2.46
C ASP A 198 -19.40 14.89 -2.85
N LEU A 199 -18.30 14.35 -3.41
CA LEU A 199 -17.19 15.11 -3.96
C LEU A 199 -17.56 15.71 -5.34
N ARG A 200 -16.96 16.86 -5.69
CA ARG A 200 -17.08 17.56 -6.99
C ARG A 200 -16.87 16.61 -8.17
N GLU A 201 -15.89 15.72 -8.05
CA GLU A 201 -15.52 14.74 -9.06
C GLU A 201 -15.99 13.32 -8.71
N ALA A 202 -17.17 13.18 -8.09
CA ALA A 202 -17.73 11.89 -7.65
C ALA A 202 -17.76 10.80 -8.74
N HIS A 203 -17.95 11.19 -10.01
CA HIS A 203 -17.94 10.29 -11.16
C HIS A 203 -16.60 9.56 -11.35
N PHE A 204 -15.50 10.12 -10.82
CA PHE A 204 -14.20 9.49 -10.85
C PHE A 204 -14.18 8.20 -10.03
N PHE A 205 -14.84 8.12 -8.86
CA PHE A 205 -14.70 7.01 -7.91
C PHE A 205 -15.60 5.81 -8.21
N GLN A 206 -15.61 5.35 -9.46
CA GLN A 206 -16.45 4.24 -9.93
C GLN A 206 -15.63 3.25 -10.77
N GLY A 207 -16.02 1.97 -10.77
CA GLY A 207 -15.34 0.93 -11.54
C GLY A 207 -13.85 0.81 -11.19
N PRO A 208 -12.91 0.92 -12.15
CA PRO A 208 -11.47 0.75 -11.89
C PRO A 208 -10.89 1.79 -10.93
N HIS A 209 -11.60 2.89 -10.68
CA HIS A 209 -11.19 4.00 -9.83
C HIS A 209 -11.89 3.98 -8.46
N GLU A 210 -12.64 2.93 -8.13
CA GLU A 210 -13.11 2.73 -6.76
C GLU A 210 -11.92 2.73 -5.78
N LEU A 211 -12.16 3.24 -4.57
CA LEU A 211 -11.13 3.21 -3.52
C LEU A 211 -10.81 1.75 -3.18
N LYS A 212 -9.52 1.40 -3.23
CA LYS A 212 -9.04 0.03 -3.01
C LYS A 212 -9.07 -0.37 -1.52
N THR A 213 -10.27 -0.57 -0.95
CA THR A 213 -10.45 -1.01 0.45
C THR A 213 -10.44 -2.54 0.60
N ARG A 214 -10.62 -3.30 -0.49
CA ARG A 214 -10.68 -4.77 -0.46
C ARG A 214 -9.49 -5.43 0.25
N PRO A 215 -8.21 -5.05 0.02
CA PRO A 215 -7.11 -5.67 0.74
C PRO A 215 -7.18 -5.45 2.26
N LEU A 216 -7.71 -4.32 2.73
CA LEU A 216 -7.91 -4.08 4.16
C LEU A 216 -9.00 -5.00 4.72
N LEU A 217 -10.09 -5.20 3.96
CA LEU A 217 -11.14 -6.16 4.33
C LEU A 217 -10.63 -7.60 4.34
N GLU A 218 -9.79 -7.99 3.38
CA GLU A 218 -9.18 -9.32 3.35
C GLU A 218 -8.25 -9.56 4.55
N ARG A 219 -7.57 -8.50 5.03
CA ARG A 219 -6.67 -8.60 6.18
C ARG A 219 -7.40 -8.58 7.51
N TYR A 220 -8.36 -7.67 7.67
CA TYR A 220 -8.94 -7.29 8.95
C TYR A 220 -10.42 -7.66 9.07
N GLY A 221 -11.03 -8.26 8.06
CA GLY A 221 -12.44 -8.65 8.02
C GLY A 221 -12.92 -9.43 9.24
N ASN A 222 -12.02 -10.24 9.83
CA ASN A 222 -12.25 -11.01 11.04
C ASN A 222 -11.24 -10.66 12.15
N ASP A 223 -10.59 -9.50 12.06
CA ASP A 223 -9.53 -9.03 12.98
C ASP A 223 -9.61 -7.50 13.13
N LEU A 224 -10.70 -7.03 13.74
CA LEU A 224 -10.88 -5.60 14.02
C LEU A 224 -9.79 -5.06 14.95
N ASP A 225 -9.32 -5.84 15.92
CA ASP A 225 -8.23 -5.43 16.80
C ASP A 225 -6.91 -5.21 16.05
N GLY A 226 -6.61 -6.03 15.03
CA GLY A 226 -5.50 -5.81 14.12
C GLY A 226 -5.63 -4.50 13.34
N PHE A 227 -6.84 -4.11 12.93
CA PHE A 227 -7.09 -2.82 12.30
C PHE A 227 -6.87 -1.66 13.28
N ARG A 228 -7.41 -1.76 14.51
CA ARG A 228 -7.20 -0.77 15.59
C ARG A 228 -5.71 -0.51 15.83
N LYS A 229 -4.95 -1.59 16.09
CA LYS A 229 -3.49 -1.52 16.33
C LYS A 229 -2.75 -0.88 15.15
N ALA A 230 -3.11 -1.22 13.91
CA ALA A 230 -2.47 -0.64 12.74
C ALA A 230 -2.79 0.85 12.58
N ALA A 231 -4.04 1.26 12.81
CA ALA A 231 -4.43 2.66 12.73
C ALA A 231 -3.75 3.49 13.83
N GLU A 232 -3.73 3.00 15.07
CA GLU A 232 -3.08 3.65 16.21
C GLU A 232 -1.56 3.78 16.03
N HIS A 233 -0.91 2.74 15.49
CA HIS A 233 0.50 2.80 15.13
C HIS A 233 0.81 3.93 14.13
N LEU A 234 -0.13 4.23 13.23
CA LEU A 234 -0.03 5.32 12.27
C LEU A 234 -0.52 6.67 12.84
N GLY A 235 -0.75 6.77 14.15
CA GLY A 235 -1.22 7.99 14.81
C GLY A 235 -2.70 8.29 14.61
N GLY A 236 -3.47 7.30 14.16
CA GLY A 236 -4.91 7.43 14.02
C GLY A 236 -5.58 7.67 15.37
N LYS A 237 -6.61 8.52 15.37
CA LYS A 237 -7.45 8.78 16.54
C LYS A 237 -8.76 8.03 16.38
N ALA A 238 -9.12 7.22 17.36
CA ALA A 238 -10.42 6.53 17.36
C ALA A 238 -11.57 7.54 17.38
N ILE A 239 -12.64 7.24 16.64
CA ILE A 239 -13.86 8.03 16.54
C ILE A 239 -15.08 7.12 16.57
N ASP A 240 -16.22 7.64 17.02
CA ASP A 240 -17.47 6.89 17.13
C ASP A 240 -18.33 7.06 15.86
N MET A 241 -18.01 6.30 14.80
CA MET A 241 -18.71 6.37 13.51
C MET A 241 -18.97 4.99 12.86
N ALA A 242 -18.38 3.92 13.39
CA ALA A 242 -18.53 2.53 12.95
C ALA A 242 -18.02 1.60 14.07
N ASP A 243 -18.10 0.28 13.88
CA ASP A 243 -17.62 -0.70 14.86
C ASP A 243 -16.13 -0.49 15.20
N ALA A 244 -15.32 -0.14 14.19
CA ALA A 244 -14.02 0.49 14.38
C ALA A 244 -13.85 1.64 13.38
N ALA A 245 -13.63 2.86 13.87
CA ALA A 245 -13.35 4.00 13.01
C ALA A 245 -12.15 4.81 13.52
N TYR A 246 -11.31 5.26 12.59
CA TYR A 246 -10.13 6.06 12.89
C TYR A 246 -9.99 7.25 11.95
N LEU A 247 -9.62 8.38 12.56
CA LEU A 247 -9.19 9.60 11.90
C LEU A 247 -7.66 9.58 11.74
N LEU A 248 -7.18 9.49 10.51
CA LEU A 248 -5.76 9.51 10.15
C LEU A 248 -5.41 10.84 9.49
N PHE A 249 -4.18 11.32 9.73
CA PHE A 249 -3.66 12.54 9.11
C PHE A 249 -2.46 12.24 8.21
N PRO A 250 -2.68 11.83 6.95
CA PRO A 250 -1.61 11.68 5.97
C PRO A 250 -0.80 12.96 5.80
N PHE A 251 -1.45 14.12 5.84
CA PHE A 251 -0.79 15.40 6.05
C PHE A 251 -1.46 16.09 7.25
N PRO A 252 -0.78 17.04 7.93
CA PRO A 252 -1.30 17.66 9.15
C PRO A 252 -2.70 18.28 9.02
N ARG A 253 -3.12 18.66 7.81
CA ARG A 253 -4.44 19.27 7.53
C ARG A 253 -5.29 18.51 6.51
N VAL A 254 -4.99 17.24 6.28
CA VAL A 254 -5.74 16.41 5.33
C VAL A 254 -6.24 15.19 6.10
N PRO A 255 -7.38 15.29 6.82
CA PRO A 255 -7.93 14.17 7.56
C PRO A 255 -8.56 13.13 6.62
N LEU A 256 -8.30 11.84 6.88
CA LEU A 256 -9.01 10.72 6.28
C LEU A 256 -9.72 9.91 7.38
N TYR A 257 -10.97 9.57 7.16
CA TYR A 257 -11.79 8.81 8.09
C TYR A 257 -11.96 7.40 7.55
N TYR A 258 -11.34 6.41 8.19
CA TYR A 258 -11.52 5.00 7.84
C TYR A 258 -12.56 4.39 8.77
N LEU A 259 -13.68 3.96 8.21
CA LEU A 259 -14.80 3.36 8.94
C LEU A 259 -14.90 1.89 8.58
N PHE A 260 -14.83 1.02 9.58
CA PHE A 260 -14.92 -0.42 9.46
C PHE A 260 -16.19 -0.92 10.18
N TRP A 261 -17.05 -1.63 9.46
CA TRP A 261 -18.15 -2.39 10.05
C TRP A 261 -17.85 -3.87 9.98
N GLU A 262 -17.99 -4.54 11.13
CA GLU A 262 -17.79 -5.96 11.27
C GLU A 262 -18.81 -6.74 10.44
N GLY A 263 -18.39 -7.87 9.88
CA GLY A 263 -19.32 -8.80 9.29
C GLY A 263 -20.03 -9.63 10.37
N ASN A 264 -21.15 -10.23 10.00
CA ASN A 264 -21.79 -11.27 10.77
C ASN A 264 -22.29 -12.38 9.82
N GLU A 265 -23.15 -13.28 10.30
CA GLU A 265 -23.67 -14.38 9.49
C GLU A 265 -24.49 -13.91 8.27
N GLU A 266 -25.11 -12.74 8.35
CA GLU A 266 -26.01 -12.20 7.33
C GLU A 266 -25.30 -11.17 6.42
N PHE A 267 -24.33 -10.41 6.97
CA PHE A 267 -23.67 -9.31 6.28
C PHE A 267 -22.16 -9.48 6.23
N ARG A 268 -21.57 -9.22 5.06
CA ARG A 268 -20.10 -9.20 4.89
C ARG A 268 -19.49 -7.96 5.55
N PRO A 269 -18.24 -8.04 6.05
CA PRO A 269 -17.54 -6.86 6.56
C PRO A 269 -17.41 -5.81 5.45
N ARG A 270 -17.54 -4.54 5.83
CA ARG A 270 -17.47 -3.42 4.89
C ARG A 270 -16.60 -2.31 5.44
N MET A 271 -15.98 -1.57 4.52
CA MET A 271 -15.14 -0.43 4.85
C MET A 271 -15.50 0.75 3.96
N SER A 272 -15.52 1.95 4.55
CA SER A 272 -15.66 3.21 3.82
C SER A 272 -14.56 4.16 4.23
N VAL A 273 -14.14 5.00 3.28
CA VAL A 273 -13.23 6.11 3.54
C VAL A 273 -14.00 7.40 3.30
N LEU A 274 -14.06 8.25 4.30
CA LEU A 274 -14.67 9.58 4.22
C LEU A 274 -13.57 10.65 4.31
N PHE A 275 -13.95 11.87 3.93
CA PHE A 275 -13.05 13.01 3.81
C PHE A 275 -13.68 14.23 4.46
N ASP A 276 -12.86 15.16 4.92
CA ASP A 276 -13.35 16.53 5.05
C ASP A 276 -13.42 17.15 3.64
N ARG A 277 -14.51 17.86 3.32
CA ARG A 277 -14.70 18.48 1.99
C ARG A 277 -13.53 19.37 1.58
N SER A 278 -12.80 19.96 2.53
CA SER A 278 -11.62 20.79 2.22
C SER A 278 -10.51 20.05 1.46
N ILE A 279 -10.53 18.71 1.40
CA ILE A 279 -9.56 17.93 0.61
C ILE A 279 -9.52 18.35 -0.87
N GLU A 280 -10.66 18.78 -1.42
CA GLU A 280 -10.82 19.18 -2.81
C GLU A 280 -10.10 20.50 -3.15
N GLU A 281 -9.71 21.27 -2.13
CA GLU A 281 -8.91 22.49 -2.32
C GLU A 281 -7.44 22.18 -2.59
N SER A 282 -6.98 20.96 -2.29
CA SER A 282 -5.59 20.53 -2.45
C SER A 282 -5.41 19.38 -3.45
N PHE A 283 -6.44 18.55 -3.63
CA PHE A 283 -6.36 17.34 -4.44
C PHE A 283 -7.53 17.21 -5.41
N ALA A 284 -7.22 16.93 -6.67
CA ALA A 284 -8.16 16.36 -7.63
C ALA A 284 -8.44 14.88 -7.29
N ALA A 285 -9.48 14.30 -7.88
CA ALA A 285 -9.95 12.96 -7.53
C ALA A 285 -8.89 11.85 -7.68
N ASP A 286 -8.03 11.94 -8.70
CA ASP A 286 -6.95 10.98 -8.92
C ASP A 286 -5.89 11.03 -7.81
N ALA A 287 -5.56 12.22 -7.32
CA ALA A 287 -4.65 12.43 -6.20
C ALA A 287 -5.27 12.02 -4.86
N ILE A 288 -6.59 12.23 -4.67
CA ILE A 288 -7.33 11.67 -3.52
C ILE A 288 -7.25 10.14 -3.53
N TRP A 289 -7.50 9.51 -4.69
CA TRP A 289 -7.39 8.07 -4.85
C TRP A 289 -5.97 7.56 -4.55
N GLY A 290 -4.95 8.28 -5.03
CA GLY A 290 -3.54 7.98 -4.77
C GLY A 290 -3.19 8.09 -3.28
N LEU A 291 -3.68 9.14 -2.60
CA LEU A 291 -3.47 9.35 -1.18
C LEU A 291 -4.09 8.22 -0.36
N VAL A 292 -5.36 7.88 -0.62
CA VAL A 292 -6.06 6.76 0.04
C VAL A 292 -5.33 5.45 -0.22
N SER A 293 -4.85 5.20 -1.44
CA SER A 293 -4.09 3.98 -1.78
C SER A 293 -2.79 3.90 -0.98
N ARG A 294 -2.08 5.02 -0.82
CA ARG A 294 -0.82 5.07 -0.06
C ARG A 294 -1.04 4.87 1.44
N VAL A 295 -2.13 5.42 2.00
CA VAL A 295 -2.50 5.28 3.42
C VAL A 295 -3.02 3.88 3.71
N SER A 296 -3.83 3.32 2.81
CA SER A 296 -4.29 1.92 2.90
C SER A 296 -3.11 0.95 2.86
N THR A 297 -2.08 1.23 2.04
CA THR A 297 -0.83 0.46 2.06
C THR A 297 -0.13 0.55 3.42
N ALA A 298 -0.10 1.73 4.05
CA ALA A 298 0.50 1.89 5.38
C ALA A 298 -0.26 1.08 6.45
N LEU A 299 -1.59 1.09 6.39
CA LEU A 299 -2.45 0.25 7.25
C LEU A 299 -2.16 -1.24 7.02
N LEU A 300 -2.04 -1.69 5.76
CA LEU A 300 -1.66 -3.07 5.43
C LEU A 300 -0.24 -3.43 5.83
N THR A 301 0.70 -2.50 5.96
CA THR A 301 2.01 -2.83 6.53
C THR A 301 1.88 -3.04 8.03
N GLY A 302 1.18 -2.13 8.73
CA GLY A 302 1.05 -2.11 10.19
C GLY A 302 2.38 -1.84 10.89
N PRO A 303 2.43 -1.94 12.23
CA PRO A 303 3.69 -1.98 12.96
C PRO A 303 4.56 -3.14 12.47
N ASP A 304 5.84 -2.89 12.23
CA ASP A 304 6.83 -3.95 11.99
C ASP A 304 7.01 -4.73 13.31
N GLU A 305 6.29 -5.84 13.47
CA GLU A 305 6.41 -6.74 14.63
C GLU A 305 7.85 -7.24 14.85
N THR A 306 8.72 -7.15 13.84
CA THR A 306 10.15 -7.48 13.96
C THR A 306 10.98 -6.47 14.75
N LEU A 307 10.45 -5.27 15.05
CA LEU A 307 11.12 -4.28 15.90
C LEU A 307 10.63 -4.30 17.36
N SER A 308 9.55 -5.04 17.66
CA SER A 308 8.98 -5.17 19.01
C SER A 308 9.50 -6.36 19.83
N ILE A 309 10.45 -7.15 19.30
CA ILE A 309 11.08 -8.28 20.02
C ILE A 309 12.46 -7.90 20.61
N SER A 310 12.83 -6.61 20.54
CA SER A 310 14.08 -6.11 21.12
C SER A 310 13.83 -4.91 22.04
N ALA A 311 12.89 -5.07 22.97
CA ALA A 311 12.76 -4.25 24.17
C ALA A 311 12.91 -5.15 25.40
#